data_AF-A0A522BSU9-F1
#
_entry.id   AF-A0A522BSU9-F1
#
_cell.length_a   1.000
_cell.length_b   1.000
_cell.length_c   1.000
_cell.angle_alpha   90.00
_cell.angle_beta   90.00
_cell.angle_gamma   90.00
#
_symmetry.space_group_name_H-M   'P 1'
#
loop_
_entity.id
_entity.type
_entity.pdbx_description
1 polymer ?
#
loop_
_entity_poly.entity_id
_entity_poly.type
_entity_poly.pdbx_seq_one_letter_code
_entity_poly.pdbx_strand_id
1 'polypeptide(L)'
;MSEQDGKERFTGKCQHGKLLVDPDVPCTAESRRRSIEINPAFQRFAGGFDLYQKLFNETDDREQVRGRMHDLYRSRFRESADRPNQDMQKSLLELIESTLKDCEYGDFSPHNFAEKIASSSLADLFQREWNAEAGKIEEASGMHFVNELIAYKIEKNEAISLHIRPTGVRSEDLITKVADGLSLIASQIKNGEIIAKVIVMKSWLLSKELEAKARLLLGNDIEIKDAEMDDEDIAAIQHVALQYNKKSLERYLKTGERPEVRQITMTSEDFISRFLH
;
A
#
# COMPACT_ATOMS: atom_id res chain seq x y z
N MET A 1 -31.22 40.65 -32.16
CA MET A 1 -31.55 40.44 -30.74
C MET A 1 -31.92 38.97 -30.58
N SER A 2 -31.06 37.97 -30.83
CA SER A 2 -29.71 37.65 -30.30
C SER A 2 -29.71 37.37 -28.81
N GLU A 3 -29.87 36.10 -28.44
CA GLU A 3 -29.34 35.49 -27.22
C GLU A 3 -28.88 34.07 -27.58
N GLN A 4 -27.55 33.92 -27.65
CA GLN A 4 -26.84 32.65 -27.71
C GLN A 4 -26.49 32.28 -26.28
N ASP A 5 -27.07 31.21 -25.74
CA ASP A 5 -26.59 30.59 -24.50
C ASP A 5 -25.66 29.43 -24.83
N GLY A 6 -24.35 29.71 -24.74
CA GLY A 6 -23.30 28.72 -24.81
C GLY A 6 -23.26 27.90 -23.52
N LYS A 7 -23.78 26.66 -23.57
CA LYS A 7 -23.39 25.61 -22.62
C LYS A 7 -22.04 25.04 -23.04
N GLU A 8 -20.96 25.55 -22.46
CA GLU A 8 -19.67 24.88 -22.49
C GLU A 8 -19.80 23.51 -21.79
N ARG A 9 -19.89 22.45 -22.59
CA ARG A 9 -19.68 21.08 -22.11
C ARG A 9 -18.20 20.94 -21.79
N PHE A 10 -17.85 20.93 -20.51
CA PHE A 10 -16.57 20.40 -20.05
C PHE A 10 -16.52 18.90 -20.34
N THR A 11 -16.09 18.52 -21.54
CA THR A 11 -15.67 17.15 -21.87
C THR A 11 -14.23 16.96 -21.40
N GLY A 12 -14.05 16.93 -20.08
CA GLY A 12 -12.79 16.49 -19.47
C GLY A 12 -12.57 15.02 -19.82
N LYS A 13 -11.63 14.74 -20.73
CA LYS A 13 -11.19 13.37 -21.03
C LYS A 13 -10.58 12.77 -19.76
N CYS A 14 -11.27 11.82 -19.16
CA CYS A 14 -10.72 10.91 -18.17
C CYS A 14 -9.67 10.03 -18.85
N GLN A 15 -8.40 10.43 -18.86
CA GLN A 15 -7.29 9.51 -19.13
C GLN A 15 -7.11 8.62 -17.90
N HIS A 16 -7.84 7.51 -17.84
CA HIS A 16 -7.58 6.46 -16.86
C HIS A 16 -6.95 5.27 -17.59
N GLY A 17 -5.79 4.84 -17.08
CA GLY A 17 -5.25 3.51 -17.36
C GLY A 17 -6.35 2.48 -17.12
N LYS A 18 -6.51 1.59 -18.11
CA LYS A 18 -7.50 0.50 -18.24
C LYS A 18 -8.27 0.16 -16.95
N LEU A 19 -9.29 0.96 -16.64
CA LEU A 19 -10.35 0.57 -15.73
C LEU A 19 -11.27 -0.40 -16.50
N LEU A 20 -11.63 -1.51 -15.87
CA LEU A 20 -12.72 -2.39 -16.30
C LEU A 20 -14.08 -1.68 -16.09
N VAL A 21 -14.26 -0.52 -16.70
CA VAL A 21 -15.52 0.24 -16.69
C VAL A 21 -15.76 0.74 -18.11
N ASP A 22 -16.94 0.39 -18.62
CA ASP A 22 -17.47 0.76 -19.93
C ASP A 22 -17.24 2.27 -20.20
N PRO A 23 -16.60 2.67 -21.32
CA PRO A 23 -16.21 4.06 -21.59
C PRO A 23 -17.37 5.07 -21.67
N ASP A 24 -18.62 4.62 -21.65
CA ASP A 24 -19.82 5.46 -21.74
C ASP A 24 -20.51 5.78 -20.39
N VAL A 25 -19.93 5.38 -19.25
CA VAL A 25 -20.49 5.72 -17.92
C VAL A 25 -20.00 7.11 -17.49
N PRO A 26 -20.88 8.11 -17.27
CA PRO A 26 -20.48 9.39 -16.71
C PRO A 26 -19.80 9.17 -15.34
N CYS A 27 -18.67 9.87 -15.12
CA CYS A 27 -17.91 9.82 -13.87
C CYS A 27 -18.70 10.53 -12.76
N THR A 28 -19.77 9.90 -12.26
CA THR A 28 -20.55 10.38 -11.12
C THR A 28 -19.81 10.07 -9.82
N ALA A 29 -20.09 10.82 -8.76
CA ALA A 29 -19.58 10.52 -7.41
C ALA A 29 -19.93 9.07 -7.00
N GLU A 30 -21.08 8.56 -7.46
CA GLU A 30 -21.50 7.18 -7.22
C GLU A 30 -20.62 6.14 -7.94
N SER A 31 -20.26 6.36 -9.22
CA SER A 31 -19.39 5.42 -9.92
C SER A 31 -17.98 5.41 -9.35
N ARG A 32 -17.48 6.58 -8.92
CA ARG A 32 -16.20 6.72 -8.21
C ARG A 32 -16.21 5.99 -6.86
N ARG A 33 -17.26 6.16 -6.05
CA ARG A 33 -17.45 5.43 -4.78
C ARG A 33 -17.46 3.92 -5.00
N ARG A 34 -18.25 3.43 -5.97
CA ARG A 34 -18.32 1.99 -6.28
C ARG A 34 -16.95 1.43 -6.68
N SER A 35 -16.18 2.18 -7.49
CA SER A 35 -14.82 1.78 -7.88
C SER A 35 -13.87 1.64 -6.67
N ILE A 36 -14.00 2.53 -5.69
CA ILE A 36 -13.24 2.45 -4.42
C ILE A 36 -13.66 1.22 -3.62
N GLU A 37 -14.96 0.98 -3.44
CA GLU A 37 -15.47 -0.12 -2.60
C GLU A 37 -15.06 -1.51 -3.08
N ILE A 38 -15.06 -1.71 -4.40
CA ILE A 38 -14.68 -2.99 -4.99
C ILE A 38 -13.16 -3.20 -5.01
N ASN A 39 -12.36 -2.17 -4.68
CA ASN A 39 -10.91 -2.25 -4.70
C ASN A 39 -10.39 -3.09 -3.51
N PRO A 40 -9.65 -4.18 -3.75
CA PRO A 40 -9.09 -5.01 -2.67
C PRO A 40 -8.16 -4.27 -1.70
N ALA A 41 -7.40 -3.26 -2.15
CA ALA A 41 -6.57 -2.46 -1.26
C ALA A 41 -7.43 -1.63 -0.30
N PHE A 42 -8.49 -1.00 -0.82
CA PHE A 42 -9.46 -0.28 -0.01
C PHE A 42 -10.09 -1.20 1.03
N GLN A 43 -10.53 -2.40 0.63
CA GLN A 43 -11.14 -3.35 1.55
C GLN A 43 -10.20 -3.77 2.69
N ARG A 44 -8.91 -3.95 2.40
CA ARG A 44 -7.89 -4.21 3.43
C ARG A 44 -7.70 -3.01 4.35
N PHE A 45 -7.60 -1.81 3.79
CA PHE A 45 -7.41 -0.55 4.52
C PHE A 45 -8.61 -0.19 5.40
N ALA A 46 -9.81 -0.11 4.82
CA ALA A 46 -11.08 0.12 5.52
C ALA A 46 -11.36 -0.99 6.56
N GLY A 47 -10.94 -2.21 6.26
CA GLY A 47 -11.03 -3.32 7.19
C GLY A 47 -10.21 -3.15 8.47
N GLY A 48 -9.19 -2.29 8.49
CA GLY A 48 -8.46 -1.92 9.70
C GLY A 48 -9.25 -0.98 10.61
N PHE A 49 -9.98 -0.02 10.04
CA PHE A 49 -10.90 0.86 10.78
C PHE A 49 -12.09 0.10 11.37
N ASP A 50 -12.66 -0.82 10.60
CA ASP A 50 -13.71 -1.75 11.08
C ASP A 50 -13.23 -2.57 12.30
N LEU A 51 -12.00 -3.09 12.23
CA LEU A 51 -11.36 -3.78 13.35
C LEU A 51 -11.14 -2.85 14.55
N TYR A 52 -10.67 -1.62 14.32
CA TYR A 52 -10.49 -0.63 15.38
C TYR A 52 -11.80 -0.33 16.10
N GLN A 53 -12.88 -0.01 15.37
CA GLN A 53 -14.20 0.21 15.94
C GLN A 53 -14.65 -0.98 16.81
N LYS A 54 -14.48 -2.19 16.29
CA LYS A 54 -14.82 -3.42 17.03
C LYS A 54 -14.03 -3.52 18.34
N LEU A 55 -12.70 -3.44 18.27
CA LEU A 55 -11.84 -3.57 19.45
C LEU A 55 -12.07 -2.45 20.47
N PHE A 56 -12.28 -1.22 20.00
CA PHE A 56 -12.56 -0.07 20.85
C PHE A 56 -13.88 -0.24 21.62
N ASN A 57 -14.91 -0.81 20.98
CA ASN A 57 -16.20 -1.03 21.63
C ASN A 57 -16.21 -2.22 22.58
N GLU A 58 -15.42 -3.26 22.29
CA GLU A 58 -15.36 -4.52 23.06
C GLU A 58 -14.35 -4.51 24.23
N THR A 59 -13.41 -3.57 24.26
CA THR A 59 -12.36 -3.50 25.30
C THR A 59 -12.75 -2.61 26.48
N ASP A 60 -12.26 -2.97 27.67
CA ASP A 60 -12.27 -2.10 28.84
C ASP A 60 -11.15 -1.04 28.78
N ASP A 61 -10.08 -1.30 28.02
CA ASP A 61 -8.92 -0.41 27.88
C ASP A 61 -8.98 0.43 26.59
N ARG A 62 -10.02 1.26 26.51
CA ARG A 62 -10.30 2.08 25.33
C ARG A 62 -9.21 3.09 25.05
N GLU A 63 -8.62 3.67 26.11
CA GLU A 63 -7.57 4.69 25.99
C GLU A 63 -6.27 4.11 25.39
N GLN A 64 -5.85 2.89 25.75
CA GLN A 64 -4.68 2.29 25.11
C GLN A 64 -4.94 1.96 23.63
N VAL A 65 -6.09 1.37 23.31
CA VAL A 65 -6.45 1.04 21.93
C VAL A 65 -6.54 2.31 21.07
N ARG A 66 -7.15 3.36 21.61
CA ARG A 66 -7.19 4.69 21.00
C ARG A 66 -5.81 5.26 20.77
N GLY A 67 -4.98 5.33 21.82
CA GLY A 67 -3.63 5.88 21.74
C GLY A 67 -2.82 5.21 20.63
N ARG A 68 -2.82 3.88 20.58
CA ARG A 68 -2.12 3.08 19.57
C ARG A 68 -2.62 3.35 18.15
N MET A 69 -3.94 3.40 17.95
CA MET A 69 -4.53 3.69 16.63
C MET A 69 -4.22 5.11 16.18
N HIS A 70 -4.31 6.09 17.07
CA HIS A 70 -3.95 7.48 16.75
C HIS A 70 -2.46 7.63 16.45
N ASP A 71 -1.58 6.97 17.19
CA ASP A 71 -0.13 6.99 16.98
C ASP A 71 0.26 6.42 15.62
N LEU A 72 -0.45 5.38 15.14
CA LEU A 72 -0.24 4.80 13.82
C LEU A 72 -0.31 5.85 12.71
N TYR A 73 -1.25 6.80 12.80
CA TYR A 73 -1.44 7.81 11.76
C TYR A 73 -0.69 9.11 12.09
N ARG A 74 -0.64 9.58 13.34
CA ARG A 74 -0.04 10.87 13.72
C ARG A 74 1.47 10.97 13.54
N SER A 75 2.22 9.89 13.78
CA SER A 75 3.69 9.94 13.77
C SER A 75 4.25 10.38 12.41
N ARG A 76 3.62 9.94 11.31
CA ARG A 76 4.08 10.21 9.94
C ARG A 76 3.78 11.63 9.45
N PHE A 77 2.73 12.28 9.98
CA PHE A 77 2.39 13.66 9.62
C PHE A 77 3.26 14.70 10.34
N ARG A 78 3.92 14.33 11.44
CA ARG A 78 4.89 15.21 12.13
C ARG A 78 6.23 15.28 11.40
N GLU A 79 6.63 14.22 10.71
CA GLU A 79 7.90 14.12 9.98
C GLU A 79 7.85 14.76 8.58
N SER A 80 6.66 15.09 8.06
CA SER A 80 6.46 15.52 6.68
C SER A 80 6.28 17.03 6.47
N ALA A 81 6.46 17.84 7.51
CA ALA A 81 6.17 19.28 7.53
C ALA A 81 6.99 20.13 6.53
N ASP A 82 8.10 19.59 6.00
CA ASP A 82 9.00 20.28 5.06
C ASP A 82 8.74 19.97 3.58
N ARG A 83 7.62 19.32 3.21
CA ARG A 83 7.34 18.93 1.81
C ARG A 83 6.37 19.89 1.07
N PRO A 84 6.46 20.01 -0.26
CA PRO A 84 5.70 20.98 -1.09
C PRO A 84 4.17 20.80 -1.16
N ASN A 85 3.56 19.93 -0.36
CA ASN A 85 2.17 19.49 -0.55
C ASN A 85 1.36 19.46 0.76
N GLN A 86 1.47 20.55 1.53
CA GLN A 86 0.85 20.69 2.85
C GLN A 86 -0.69 20.57 2.81
N ASP A 87 -1.35 21.08 1.77
CA ASP A 87 -2.82 21.03 1.65
C ASP A 87 -3.34 19.60 1.49
N MET A 88 -2.65 18.78 0.69
CA MET A 88 -3.01 17.37 0.49
C MET A 88 -2.75 16.56 1.77
N GLN A 89 -1.65 16.82 2.47
CA GLN A 89 -1.36 16.18 3.76
C GLN A 89 -2.40 16.55 4.83
N LYS A 90 -2.78 17.83 4.90
CA LYS A 90 -3.82 18.32 5.81
C LYS A 90 -5.16 17.64 5.50
N SER A 91 -5.55 17.59 4.23
CA SER A 91 -6.79 16.91 3.80
C SER A 91 -6.79 15.43 4.19
N LEU A 92 -5.65 14.75 4.02
CA LEU A 92 -5.51 13.34 4.43
C LEU A 92 -5.63 13.17 5.94
N LEU A 93 -4.99 14.04 6.72
CA LEU A 93 -5.11 14.02 8.18
C LEU A 93 -6.55 14.24 8.62
N GLU A 94 -7.24 15.23 8.06
CA GLU A 94 -8.65 15.53 8.38
C GLU A 94 -9.58 14.36 8.04
N LEU A 95 -9.39 13.73 6.88
CA LEU A 95 -10.13 12.52 6.49
C LEU A 95 -9.91 11.41 7.53
N ILE A 96 -8.65 11.12 7.86
CA ILE A 96 -8.28 10.04 8.80
C ILE A 96 -8.80 10.34 10.20
N GLU A 97 -8.64 11.56 10.72
CA GLU A 97 -9.14 11.95 12.04
C GLU A 97 -10.68 11.90 12.11
N SER A 98 -11.38 12.30 11.04
CA SER A 98 -12.83 12.12 10.96
C SER A 98 -13.21 10.64 11.00
N THR A 99 -12.53 9.79 10.23
CA THR A 99 -12.82 8.35 10.22
C THR A 99 -12.54 7.70 11.57
N LEU A 100 -11.46 8.08 12.26
CA LEU A 100 -11.17 7.60 13.61
C LEU A 100 -12.28 7.97 14.60
N LYS A 101 -12.80 9.21 14.52
CA LYS A 101 -13.95 9.64 15.32
C LYS A 101 -15.19 8.80 15.01
N ASP A 102 -15.51 8.54 13.75
CA ASP A 102 -16.64 7.68 13.39
C ASP A 102 -16.50 6.29 14.04
N CYS A 103 -15.29 5.71 14.03
CA CYS A 103 -15.03 4.43 14.70
C CYS A 103 -15.25 4.50 16.21
N GLU A 104 -14.79 5.58 16.86
CA GLU A 104 -14.97 5.80 18.30
C GLU A 104 -16.44 5.99 18.71
N TYR A 105 -17.26 6.52 17.81
CA TYR A 105 -18.71 6.68 18.00
C TYR A 105 -19.53 5.45 17.58
N GLY A 106 -18.93 4.49 16.87
CA GLY A 106 -19.63 3.30 16.37
C GLY A 106 -20.33 3.50 15.02
N ASP A 107 -20.04 4.60 14.31
CA ASP A 107 -20.70 5.01 13.07
C ASP A 107 -19.89 4.66 11.80
N PHE A 108 -18.70 4.08 11.96
CA PHE A 108 -17.87 3.71 10.82
C PHE A 108 -18.52 2.60 10.00
N SER A 109 -18.56 2.82 8.69
CA SER A 109 -18.80 1.76 7.71
C SER A 109 -17.86 1.94 6.51
N PRO A 110 -17.44 0.84 5.86
CA PRO A 110 -16.68 0.93 4.62
C PRO A 110 -17.39 1.75 3.53
N HIS A 111 -18.73 1.71 3.50
CA HIS A 111 -19.53 2.48 2.56
C HIS A 111 -19.36 4.00 2.74
N ASN A 112 -19.60 4.48 3.97
CA ASN A 112 -19.47 5.91 4.30
C ASN A 112 -18.02 6.39 4.11
N PHE A 113 -17.04 5.53 4.42
CA PHE A 113 -15.64 5.87 4.22
C PHE A 113 -15.27 5.98 2.74
N ALA A 114 -15.76 5.06 1.90
CA ALA A 114 -15.59 5.16 0.45
C ALA A 114 -16.24 6.43 -0.12
N GLU A 115 -17.40 6.84 0.40
CA GLU A 115 -18.08 8.08 0.02
C GLU A 115 -17.27 9.32 0.41
N LYS A 116 -16.72 9.36 1.63
CA LYS A 116 -15.81 10.43 2.08
C LYS A 116 -14.57 10.54 1.19
N ILE A 117 -13.98 9.40 0.80
CA ILE A 117 -12.84 9.40 -0.14
C ILE A 117 -13.28 9.91 -1.51
N ALA A 118 -14.36 9.37 -2.07
CA ALA A 118 -14.84 9.68 -3.42
C ALA A 118 -15.21 11.17 -3.60
N SER A 119 -15.71 11.80 -2.53
CA SER A 119 -16.08 13.22 -2.48
C SER A 119 -14.90 14.15 -2.15
N SER A 120 -13.73 13.61 -1.79
CA SER A 120 -12.53 14.38 -1.47
C SER A 120 -11.58 14.53 -2.66
N SER A 121 -10.66 15.49 -2.57
CA SER A 121 -9.52 15.62 -3.48
C SER A 121 -8.50 14.47 -3.37
N LEU A 122 -8.66 13.58 -2.38
CA LEU A 122 -7.76 12.44 -2.14
C LEU A 122 -8.14 11.20 -2.95
N ALA A 123 -9.30 11.19 -3.63
CA ALA A 123 -9.73 10.04 -4.41
C ALA A 123 -8.67 9.59 -5.42
N ASP A 124 -8.09 10.53 -6.15
CA ASP A 124 -7.08 10.25 -7.18
C ASP A 124 -5.75 9.80 -6.54
N LEU A 125 -5.42 10.30 -5.34
CA LEU A 125 -4.26 9.85 -4.57
C LEU A 125 -4.41 8.36 -4.20
N PHE A 126 -5.52 8.00 -3.55
CA PHE A 126 -5.78 6.62 -3.17
C PHE A 126 -5.87 5.69 -4.38
N GLN A 127 -6.52 6.12 -5.46
CA GLN A 127 -6.58 5.32 -6.68
C GLN A 127 -5.21 5.08 -7.30
N ARG A 128 -4.33 6.08 -7.31
CA ARG A 128 -2.95 5.93 -7.79
C ARG A 128 -2.14 4.98 -6.90
N GLU A 129 -2.28 5.07 -5.59
CA GLU A 129 -1.56 4.19 -4.65
C GLU A 129 -2.06 2.74 -4.72
N TRP A 130 -3.36 2.52 -4.87
CA TRP A 130 -3.95 1.18 -4.88
C TRP A 130 -3.91 0.49 -6.24
N ASN A 131 -3.83 1.25 -7.32
CA ASN A 131 -3.81 0.74 -8.70
C ASN A 131 -2.50 1.13 -9.38
N ALA A 132 -1.39 0.74 -8.76
CA ALA A 132 -0.08 0.88 -9.39
C ALA A 132 -0.05 0.12 -10.73
N GLU A 133 0.59 0.71 -11.73
CA GLU A 133 0.72 0.12 -13.06
C GLU A 133 2.18 -0.26 -13.32
N ALA A 134 2.39 -1.38 -14.01
CA ALA A 134 3.70 -1.81 -14.46
C ALA A 134 4.40 -0.74 -15.31
N GLY A 135 5.72 -0.60 -15.14
CA GLY A 135 6.55 0.34 -15.88
C GLY A 135 6.50 1.79 -15.36
N LYS A 136 5.67 2.10 -14.36
CA LYS A 136 5.68 3.42 -13.72
C LYS A 136 6.85 3.55 -12.75
N ILE A 137 7.43 4.75 -12.72
CA ILE A 137 8.42 5.16 -11.71
C ILE A 137 7.74 6.17 -10.80
N GLU A 138 7.71 5.91 -9.49
CA GLU A 138 7.20 6.88 -8.52
C GLU A 138 8.27 7.94 -8.26
N GLU A 139 8.08 9.14 -8.82
CA GLU A 139 9.06 10.25 -8.77
C GLU A 139 9.54 10.58 -7.35
N ALA A 140 8.65 10.50 -6.36
CA ALA A 140 8.95 10.88 -4.98
C ALA A 140 9.86 9.89 -4.24
N SER A 141 9.85 8.61 -4.61
CA SER A 141 10.58 7.53 -3.93
C SER A 141 11.66 6.90 -4.80
N GLY A 142 11.58 7.08 -6.13
CA GLY A 142 12.39 6.36 -7.11
C GLY A 142 12.01 4.88 -7.24
N MET A 143 10.83 4.46 -6.78
CA MET A 143 10.38 3.07 -6.91
C MET A 143 9.94 2.77 -8.35
N HIS A 144 10.52 1.72 -8.92
CA HIS A 144 10.19 1.17 -10.22
C HIS A 144 9.19 0.03 -10.05
N PHE A 145 7.96 0.22 -10.52
CA PHE A 145 6.92 -0.80 -10.46
C PHE A 145 7.08 -1.77 -11.63
N VAL A 146 7.27 -3.06 -11.33
CA VAL A 146 7.32 -4.11 -12.35
C VAL A 146 5.95 -4.71 -12.60
N ASN A 147 5.06 -4.65 -11.62
CA ASN A 147 3.63 -4.94 -11.76
C ASN A 147 2.83 -4.19 -10.68
N GLU A 148 1.56 -4.57 -10.49
CA GLU A 148 0.63 -3.91 -9.57
C GLU A 148 0.95 -4.15 -8.07
N LEU A 149 1.98 -4.93 -7.75
CA LEU A 149 2.32 -5.38 -6.40
C LEU A 149 3.82 -5.25 -6.07
N ILE A 150 4.68 -5.61 -7.01
CA ILE A 150 6.14 -5.61 -6.85
C ILE A 150 6.71 -4.34 -7.43
N ALA A 151 7.53 -3.68 -6.61
CA ALA A 151 8.40 -2.61 -7.03
C ALA A 151 9.83 -2.87 -6.55
N TYR A 152 10.81 -2.28 -7.22
CA TYR A 152 12.18 -2.22 -6.74
C TYR A 152 12.68 -0.79 -6.69
N LYS A 153 13.70 -0.53 -5.88
CA LYS A 153 14.43 0.73 -5.85
C LYS A 153 15.91 0.44 -6.04
N ILE A 154 16.55 1.24 -6.87
CA ILE A 154 18.00 1.16 -7.07
C ILE A 154 18.68 1.85 -5.89
N GLU A 155 19.51 1.10 -5.19
CA GLU A 155 20.31 1.57 -4.07
C GLU A 155 21.77 1.82 -4.50
N LYS A 156 22.58 2.33 -3.59
CA LYS A 156 24.03 2.49 -3.82
C LYS A 156 24.70 1.13 -3.98
N ASN A 157 25.90 1.13 -4.59
CA ASN A 157 26.77 -0.06 -4.71
C ASN A 157 26.16 -1.22 -5.50
N GLU A 158 25.41 -0.92 -6.57
CA GLU A 158 24.76 -1.95 -7.42
C GLU A 158 23.85 -2.88 -6.60
N ALA A 159 23.14 -2.35 -5.61
CA ALA A 159 22.13 -3.07 -4.87
C ALA A 159 20.73 -2.64 -5.34
N ILE A 160 19.77 -3.56 -5.29
CA ILE A 160 18.35 -3.21 -5.42
C ILE A 160 17.60 -3.67 -4.17
N SER A 161 16.65 -2.84 -3.72
CA SER A 161 15.71 -3.19 -2.67
C SER A 161 14.35 -3.57 -3.28
N LEU A 162 13.82 -4.73 -2.90
CA LEU A 162 12.53 -5.25 -3.36
C LEU A 162 11.42 -4.94 -2.37
N HIS A 163 10.28 -4.48 -2.89
CA HIS A 163 9.15 -4.02 -2.10
C HIS A 163 7.85 -4.66 -2.58
N ILE A 164 7.06 -5.17 -1.63
CA ILE A 164 5.67 -5.60 -1.85
C ILE A 164 4.77 -4.45 -1.39
N ARG A 165 4.04 -3.84 -2.32
CA ARG A 165 3.25 -2.62 -2.10
C ARG A 165 1.77 -2.93 -1.83
N PRO A 166 1.01 -2.01 -1.20
CA PRO A 166 -0.44 -2.09 -1.21
C PRO A 166 -0.97 -2.25 -2.64
N THR A 167 -1.98 -3.09 -2.83
CA THR A 167 -2.42 -3.46 -4.19
C THR A 167 -3.92 -3.73 -4.27
N GLY A 168 -4.51 -3.34 -5.39
CA GLY A 168 -5.86 -3.74 -5.81
C GLY A 168 -5.94 -5.18 -6.31
N VAL A 169 -4.85 -5.96 -6.27
CA VAL A 169 -4.88 -7.39 -6.60
C VAL A 169 -5.65 -8.17 -5.52
N ARG A 170 -6.53 -9.09 -5.97
CA ARG A 170 -7.31 -9.98 -5.10
C ARG A 170 -6.40 -10.96 -4.38
N SER A 171 -6.82 -11.39 -3.19
CA SER A 171 -5.99 -12.23 -2.31
C SER A 171 -5.60 -13.58 -2.94
N GLU A 172 -6.47 -14.15 -3.79
CA GLU A 172 -6.21 -15.39 -4.54
C GLU A 172 -5.06 -15.26 -5.57
N ASP A 173 -4.84 -14.05 -6.10
CA ASP A 173 -3.86 -13.80 -7.16
C ASP A 173 -2.53 -13.24 -6.63
N LEU A 174 -2.45 -12.91 -5.33
CA LEU A 174 -1.28 -12.22 -4.75
C LEU A 174 0.01 -13.01 -4.96
N ILE A 175 0.01 -14.30 -4.63
CA ILE A 175 1.23 -15.12 -4.69
C ILE A 175 1.73 -15.23 -6.13
N THR A 176 0.83 -15.46 -7.09
CA THR A 176 1.15 -15.50 -8.51
C THR A 176 1.74 -14.16 -8.97
N LYS A 177 1.12 -13.04 -8.61
CA LYS A 177 1.63 -11.69 -8.96
C LYS A 177 2.98 -11.38 -8.31
N VAL A 178 3.24 -11.85 -7.09
CA VAL A 178 4.57 -11.73 -6.49
C VAL A 178 5.58 -12.52 -7.31
N ALA A 179 5.30 -13.80 -7.61
CA ALA A 179 6.19 -14.64 -8.39
C ALA A 179 6.48 -14.05 -9.79
N ASP A 180 5.44 -13.63 -10.52
CA ASP A 180 5.58 -12.99 -11.83
C ASP A 180 6.48 -11.74 -11.77
N GLY A 181 6.31 -10.92 -10.73
CA GLY A 181 7.13 -9.72 -10.53
C GLY A 181 8.59 -10.05 -10.24
N LEU A 182 8.85 -11.06 -9.41
CA LEU A 182 10.22 -11.52 -9.12
C LEU A 182 10.89 -12.13 -10.36
N SER A 183 10.17 -12.94 -11.13
CA SER A 183 10.65 -13.49 -12.41
C SER A 183 10.94 -12.40 -13.45
N LEU A 184 10.12 -11.36 -13.53
CA LEU A 184 10.37 -10.24 -14.42
C LEU A 184 11.66 -9.48 -14.03
N ILE A 185 11.85 -9.19 -12.74
CA ILE A 185 13.08 -8.55 -12.25
C ILE A 185 14.29 -9.43 -12.56
N ALA A 186 14.20 -10.74 -12.32
CA ALA A 186 15.28 -11.67 -12.60
C ALA A 186 15.66 -11.67 -14.09
N SER A 187 14.67 -11.64 -14.99
CA SER A 187 14.87 -11.52 -16.44
C SER A 187 15.60 -10.22 -16.81
N GLN A 188 15.15 -9.10 -16.23
CA GLN A 188 15.74 -7.78 -16.47
C GLN A 188 17.19 -7.70 -15.98
N ILE A 189 17.52 -8.32 -14.84
CA ILE A 189 18.91 -8.42 -14.37
C ILE A 189 19.74 -9.29 -15.33
N LYS A 190 19.24 -10.46 -15.73
CA LYS A 190 19.93 -11.37 -16.65
C LYS A 190 20.22 -10.72 -18.01
N ASN A 191 19.31 -9.89 -18.50
CA ASN A 191 19.46 -9.18 -19.77
C ASN A 191 20.32 -7.91 -19.66
N GLY A 192 20.74 -7.51 -18.46
CA GLY A 192 21.51 -6.29 -18.22
C GLY A 192 20.67 -5.00 -18.25
N GLU A 193 19.34 -5.10 -18.20
CA GLU A 193 18.42 -3.97 -18.09
C GLU A 193 18.44 -3.38 -16.67
N ILE A 194 18.65 -4.24 -15.66
CA ILE A 194 18.90 -3.84 -14.27
C ILE A 194 20.32 -4.25 -13.90
N ILE A 195 21.14 -3.28 -13.49
CA ILE A 195 22.50 -3.52 -13.01
C ILE A 195 22.45 -3.71 -11.49
N ALA A 196 22.51 -4.96 -11.04
CA ALA A 196 22.53 -5.31 -9.62
C ALA A 196 23.49 -6.49 -9.34
N LYS A 197 24.31 -6.34 -8.30
CA LYS A 197 25.11 -7.41 -7.68
C LYS A 197 24.39 -8.02 -6.47
N VAL A 198 23.63 -7.20 -5.75
CA VAL A 198 22.97 -7.59 -4.50
C VAL A 198 21.48 -7.26 -4.56
N ILE A 199 20.66 -8.22 -4.15
CA ILE A 199 19.22 -8.06 -4.02
C ILE A 199 18.87 -8.15 -2.55
N VAL A 200 18.17 -7.15 -2.04
CA VAL A 200 17.72 -7.09 -0.65
C VAL A 200 16.20 -7.04 -0.64
N MET A 201 15.57 -7.90 0.16
CA MET A 201 14.13 -7.85 0.42
C MET A 201 13.90 -7.74 1.92
N LYS A 202 13.33 -6.62 2.37
CA LYS A 202 12.89 -6.42 3.76
C LYS A 202 11.37 -6.50 3.79
N SER A 203 10.80 -7.33 4.66
CA SER A 203 9.35 -7.44 4.75
C SER A 203 8.89 -8.03 6.08
N TRP A 204 7.71 -7.58 6.53
CA TRP A 204 6.98 -8.24 7.62
C TRP A 204 6.41 -9.62 7.20
N LEU A 205 6.31 -9.86 5.88
CA LEU A 205 5.92 -11.15 5.32
C LEU A 205 6.99 -12.24 5.50
N LEU A 206 8.21 -11.84 5.90
CA LEU A 206 9.32 -12.74 6.25
C LEU A 206 9.37 -13.10 7.74
N SER A 207 8.37 -12.67 8.52
CA SER A 207 8.23 -13.01 9.94
C SER A 207 8.22 -14.52 10.19
N LYS A 208 8.58 -14.93 11.40
CA LYS A 208 8.65 -16.36 11.78
C LYS A 208 7.34 -17.11 11.54
N GLU A 209 6.20 -16.45 11.71
CA GLU A 209 4.86 -17.02 11.47
C GLU A 209 4.60 -17.33 9.98
N LEU A 210 5.24 -16.60 9.07
CA LEU A 210 5.06 -16.72 7.62
C LEU A 210 6.26 -17.36 6.92
N GLU A 211 7.30 -17.72 7.66
CA GLU A 211 8.57 -18.23 7.12
C GLU A 211 8.37 -19.44 6.20
N ALA A 212 7.51 -20.39 6.57
CA ALA A 212 7.21 -21.55 5.73
C ALA A 212 6.65 -21.13 4.35
N LYS A 213 5.81 -20.09 4.30
CA LYS A 213 5.25 -19.56 3.05
C LYS A 213 6.29 -18.77 2.26
N ALA A 214 7.14 -18.01 2.95
CA ALA A 214 8.24 -17.31 2.32
C ALA A 214 9.20 -18.31 1.64
N ARG A 215 9.54 -19.43 2.31
CA ARG A 215 10.39 -20.49 1.75
C ARG A 215 9.76 -21.22 0.57
N LEU A 216 8.43 -21.39 0.54
CA LEU A 216 7.74 -21.93 -0.64
C LEU A 216 7.89 -21.03 -1.87
N LEU A 217 7.96 -19.71 -1.69
CA LEU A 217 8.08 -18.75 -2.77
C LEU A 217 9.54 -18.47 -3.18
N LEU A 218 10.43 -18.37 -2.19
CA LEU A 218 11.80 -17.86 -2.38
C LEU A 218 12.87 -18.98 -2.35
N GLY A 219 12.49 -20.19 -1.96
CA GLY A 219 13.36 -21.36 -1.82
C GLY A 219 13.69 -21.72 -0.36
N ASN A 220 14.00 -22.99 -0.11
CA ASN A 220 14.23 -23.51 1.25
C ASN A 220 15.58 -23.11 1.85
N ASP A 221 16.56 -22.78 1.01
CA ASP A 221 17.95 -22.49 1.34
C ASP A 221 18.24 -21.00 1.55
N ILE A 222 17.22 -20.14 1.50
CA ILE A 222 17.36 -18.72 1.83
C ILE A 222 17.70 -18.51 3.31
N GLU A 223 18.61 -17.58 3.57
CA GLU A 223 18.90 -17.10 4.92
C GLU A 223 18.03 -15.89 5.24
N ILE A 224 17.14 -16.02 6.23
CA ILE A 224 16.26 -14.93 6.68
C ILE A 224 16.79 -14.40 8.01
N LYS A 225 17.21 -13.14 8.03
CA LYS A 225 17.76 -12.45 9.20
C LYS A 225 16.78 -11.42 9.74
N ASP A 226 16.90 -11.09 11.02
CA ASP A 226 16.18 -9.95 11.56
C ASP A 226 16.77 -8.66 10.94
N ALA A 227 15.90 -7.70 10.62
CA ALA A 227 16.34 -6.41 10.10
C ALA A 227 16.86 -5.52 11.24
N GLU A 228 17.92 -4.76 10.99
CA GLU A 228 18.55 -3.91 12.02
C GLU A 228 17.64 -2.74 12.39
N MET A 229 17.39 -2.51 13.69
CA MET A 229 16.35 -1.57 14.15
C MET A 229 16.56 -0.09 13.77
N ASP A 230 17.78 0.29 13.41
CA ASP A 230 18.19 1.63 12.97
C ASP A 230 17.98 1.87 11.47
N ASP A 231 17.47 0.88 10.75
CA ASP A 231 17.13 0.95 9.34
C ASP A 231 15.86 1.78 9.12
N GLU A 232 16.02 2.94 8.44
CA GLU A 232 14.94 3.89 8.14
C GLU A 232 13.74 3.25 7.43
N ASP A 233 13.94 2.13 6.72
CA ASP A 233 12.87 1.44 5.99
C ASP A 233 11.92 0.65 6.91
N ILE A 234 12.36 0.23 8.11
CA ILE A 234 11.57 -0.65 8.98
C ILE A 234 10.28 0.02 9.42
N ALA A 235 10.35 1.29 9.82
CA ALA A 235 9.17 2.03 10.26
C ALA A 235 8.12 2.13 9.15
N ALA A 236 8.56 2.35 7.92
CA ALA A 236 7.68 2.40 6.75
C ALA A 236 7.04 1.02 6.46
N ILE A 237 7.81 -0.07 6.52
CA ILE A 237 7.32 -1.43 6.31
C ILE A 237 6.31 -1.82 7.38
N GLN A 238 6.59 -1.54 8.65
CA GLN A 238 5.68 -1.78 9.77
C GLN A 238 4.40 -0.98 9.62
N HIS A 239 4.49 0.30 9.24
CA HIS A 239 3.32 1.14 9.03
C HIS A 239 2.41 0.58 7.92
N VAL A 240 2.98 0.16 6.79
CA VAL A 240 2.21 -0.49 5.72
C VAL A 240 1.55 -1.78 6.21
N ALA A 241 2.25 -2.60 6.99
CA ALA A 241 1.70 -3.81 7.59
C ALA A 241 0.48 -3.50 8.48
N LEU A 242 0.59 -2.49 9.32
CA LEU A 242 -0.49 -2.07 10.24
C LEU A 242 -1.68 -1.46 9.49
N GLN A 243 -1.47 -0.81 8.35
CA GLN A 243 -2.56 -0.25 7.55
C GLN A 243 -3.33 -1.30 6.73
N TYR A 244 -2.66 -2.35 6.23
CA TYR A 244 -3.23 -3.26 5.24
C TYR A 244 -3.35 -4.71 5.70
N ASN A 245 -2.88 -5.06 6.90
CA ASN A 245 -3.02 -6.39 7.48
C ASN A 245 -3.76 -6.37 8.83
N LYS A 246 -4.99 -6.91 8.84
CA LYS A 246 -5.82 -6.95 10.05
C LYS A 246 -5.17 -7.69 11.22
N LYS A 247 -4.42 -8.78 10.99
CA LYS A 247 -3.80 -9.56 12.07
C LYS A 247 -2.68 -8.77 12.75
N SER A 248 -1.83 -8.14 11.96
CA SER A 248 -0.78 -7.24 12.43
C SER A 248 -1.37 -6.08 13.22
N LEU A 249 -2.42 -5.44 12.68
CA LEU A 249 -3.11 -4.34 13.36
C LEU A 249 -3.76 -4.80 14.68
N GLU A 250 -4.47 -5.92 14.67
CA GLU A 250 -5.12 -6.47 15.87
C GLU A 250 -4.11 -6.73 17.00
N ARG A 251 -2.99 -7.39 16.68
CA ARG A 251 -1.92 -7.64 17.64
C ARG A 251 -1.37 -6.34 18.21
N TYR A 252 -1.07 -5.38 17.34
CA TYR A 252 -0.55 -4.08 17.76
C TYR A 252 -1.55 -3.33 18.64
N LEU A 253 -2.83 -3.26 18.27
CA LEU A 253 -3.84 -2.57 19.07
C LEU A 253 -4.05 -3.23 20.44
N LYS A 254 -3.94 -4.56 20.53
CA LYS A 254 -4.09 -5.30 21.80
C LYS A 254 -2.85 -5.23 22.69
N THR A 255 -1.65 -5.32 22.12
CA THR A 255 -0.41 -5.56 22.89
C THR A 255 0.60 -4.42 22.82
N GLY A 256 0.50 -3.54 21.83
CA GLY A 256 1.52 -2.55 21.49
C GLY A 256 2.68 -3.10 20.65
N GLU A 257 2.74 -4.41 20.41
CA GLU A 257 3.81 -5.03 19.63
C GLU A 257 3.67 -4.70 18.14
N ARG A 258 4.73 -4.14 17.55
CA ARG A 258 4.80 -3.87 16.11
C ARG A 258 5.18 -5.13 15.33
N PRO A 259 4.80 -5.22 14.05
CA PRO A 259 5.16 -6.37 13.21
C PRO A 259 6.68 -6.55 13.10
N GLU A 260 7.15 -7.77 13.28
CA GLU A 260 8.54 -8.14 13.05
C GLU A 260 8.89 -7.92 11.57
N VAL A 261 10.00 -7.24 11.30
CA VAL A 261 10.53 -7.07 9.94
C VAL A 261 11.82 -7.88 9.84
N ARG A 262 11.85 -8.76 8.85
CA ARG A 262 13.02 -9.60 8.56
C ARG A 262 13.49 -9.34 7.14
N GLN A 263 14.72 -9.71 6.85
CA GLN A 263 15.38 -9.45 5.59
C GLN A 263 15.99 -10.71 4.97
N ILE A 264 16.03 -10.71 3.64
CA ILE A 264 16.79 -11.64 2.83
C ILE A 264 17.75 -10.84 1.97
N THR A 265 18.98 -11.35 1.84
CA THR A 265 19.99 -10.82 0.94
C THR A 265 20.47 -11.93 0.02
N MET A 266 20.56 -11.64 -1.28
CA MET A 266 20.92 -12.62 -2.31
C MET A 266 21.87 -11.97 -3.32
N THR A 267 22.71 -12.77 -3.95
CA THR A 267 23.44 -12.33 -5.15
C THR A 267 22.49 -12.29 -6.35
N SER A 268 22.86 -11.54 -7.40
CA SER A 268 22.10 -11.54 -8.65
C SER A 268 22.06 -12.90 -9.33
N GLU A 269 23.15 -13.67 -9.25
CA GLU A 269 23.20 -15.04 -9.78
C GLU A 269 22.20 -15.95 -9.05
N ASP A 270 22.19 -15.90 -7.71
CA ASP A 270 21.24 -16.68 -6.90
C ASP A 270 19.79 -16.27 -7.22
N PHE A 271 19.52 -14.97 -7.30
CA PHE A 271 18.19 -14.46 -7.60
C PHE A 271 17.72 -14.91 -8.99
N ILE A 272 18.57 -14.78 -10.01
CA ILE A 272 18.30 -15.22 -11.38
C ILE A 272 17.98 -16.73 -11.40
N SER A 273 18.83 -17.54 -10.78
CA SER A 273 18.70 -18.99 -10.80
C SER A 273 17.39 -19.50 -10.21
N ARG A 274 16.78 -18.73 -9.30
CA ARG A 274 15.55 -19.09 -8.58
C ARG A 274 14.28 -18.69 -9.31
N PHE A 275 14.30 -17.57 -10.01
CA PHE A 275 13.11 -17.00 -10.62
C PHE A 275 13.07 -17.14 -12.15
N LEU A 276 14.16 -17.60 -12.76
CA LEU A 276 14.23 -18.01 -14.17
C LEU A 276 14.66 -19.49 -14.26
N HIS A 277 13.67 -20.38 -14.16
CA HIS A 277 13.82 -21.79 -14.48
C HIS A 277 13.44 -22.06 -15.94
#